data_AF-A0A425WGV5-F1
#
_entry.id   AF-A0A425WGV5-F1
#
_cell.length_a   1.000
_cell.length_b   1.000
_cell.length_c   1.000
_cell.angle_alpha   90.00
_cell.angle_beta   90.00
_cell.angle_gamma   90.00
#
_symmetry.space_group_name_H-M   'P 1'
#
loop_
_entity.id
_entity.type
_entity.pdbx_description
1 polymer ?
#
loop_
_entity_poly.entity_id
_entity_poly.type
_entity_poly.pdbx_seq_one_letter_code
_entity_poly.pdbx_strand_id
1 'polypeptide(L)'
;MNINGKNYRTFADREEKDLKEIKKQNFEDAEKHFQARLSKLLVDRDIRKQDLADAICVSPSSVSGYLSGNHHPDMATLLAISNYFDVSLDYLFGKTDYTYIKTDNRSPVDNEMLSYYSKLNDGDKHQVLGETKLLYKIEKKSGAK
;
A
#
# COMPACT_ATOMS: atom_id res chain seq x y z
N MET A 1 -1.74 53.17 16.82
CA MET A 1 -1.49 52.22 15.71
C MET A 1 -1.68 50.81 16.24
N ASN A 2 -2.79 50.16 15.88
CA ASN A 2 -3.00 48.73 16.14
C ASN A 2 -3.75 48.14 14.94
N ILE A 3 -2.97 47.69 13.96
CA ILE A 3 -3.40 46.73 12.94
C ILE A 3 -2.55 45.50 13.18
N ASN A 4 -3.15 44.36 13.51
CA ASN A 4 -2.60 42.98 13.39
C ASN A 4 -3.25 41.94 14.32
N GLY A 5 -4.42 42.21 14.91
CA GLY A 5 -5.17 41.19 15.67
C GLY A 5 -6.18 40.36 14.86
N LYS A 6 -6.61 40.82 13.67
CA LYS A 6 -7.72 40.22 12.93
C LYS A 6 -7.34 39.37 11.69
N ASN A 7 -6.10 39.47 11.20
CA ASN A 7 -5.69 38.78 9.97
C ASN A 7 -5.19 37.33 10.22
N TYR A 8 -4.58 37.04 11.38
CA TYR A 8 -4.01 35.71 11.63
C TYR A 8 -5.06 34.60 11.78
N ARG A 9 -6.28 34.92 12.25
CA ARG A 9 -7.40 33.94 12.29
C ARG A 9 -7.86 33.56 10.88
N THR A 10 -8.04 34.54 10.00
CA THR A 10 -8.54 34.33 8.64
C THR A 10 -7.57 33.57 7.74
N PHE A 11 -6.25 33.67 7.97
CA PHE A 11 -5.25 32.88 7.23
C PHE A 11 -5.23 31.41 7.67
N ALA A 12 -5.26 31.13 8.98
CA ALA A 12 -5.34 29.76 9.50
C ALA A 12 -6.64 29.06 9.09
N ASP A 13 -7.78 29.77 9.11
CA ASP A 13 -9.07 29.24 8.67
C ASP A 13 -9.06 28.90 7.16
N ARG A 14 -8.30 29.66 6.35
CA ARG A 14 -8.14 29.41 4.90
C ARG A 14 -7.25 28.21 4.62
N GLU A 15 -6.10 28.10 5.30
CA GLU A 15 -5.21 26.94 5.19
C GLU A 15 -5.91 25.64 5.65
N GLU A 16 -6.67 25.68 6.75
CA GLU A 16 -7.41 24.50 7.22
C GLU A 16 -8.50 24.07 6.23
N LYS A 17 -9.19 25.03 5.61
CA LYS A 17 -10.18 24.75 4.57
C LYS A 17 -9.54 24.12 3.33
N ASP A 18 -8.42 24.66 2.87
CA ASP A 18 -7.68 24.14 1.72
C ASP A 18 -7.17 22.71 2.00
N LEU A 19 -6.66 22.44 3.21
CA LEU A 19 -6.26 21.09 3.64
C LEU A 19 -7.42 20.10 3.72
N LYS A 20 -8.62 20.54 4.14
CA LYS A 20 -9.83 19.69 4.13
C LYS A 20 -10.25 19.34 2.71
N GLU A 21 -10.21 20.29 1.80
CA GLU A 21 -10.56 20.07 0.40
C GLU A 21 -9.57 19.11 -0.29
N ILE A 22 -8.26 19.30 -0.07
CA ILE A 22 -7.22 18.40 -0.59
C ILE A 22 -7.42 16.97 -0.07
N LYS A 23 -7.68 16.82 1.23
CA LYS A 23 -7.94 15.50 1.82
C LYS A 23 -9.19 14.84 1.24
N LYS A 24 -10.24 15.61 0.99
CA LYS A 24 -11.48 15.13 0.39
C LYS A 24 -11.23 14.66 -1.04
N GLN A 25 -10.57 15.47 -1.86
CA GLN A 25 -10.24 15.11 -3.24
C GLN A 25 -9.38 13.84 -3.30
N ASN A 26 -8.32 13.76 -2.48
CA ASN A 26 -7.45 12.59 -2.43
C ASN A 26 -8.22 11.30 -2.04
N PHE A 27 -9.24 11.43 -1.20
CA PHE A 27 -10.09 10.31 -0.79
C PHE A 27 -11.00 9.85 -1.94
N GLU A 28 -11.67 10.78 -2.64
CA GLU A 28 -12.51 10.49 -3.81
C GLU A 28 -11.70 9.80 -4.93
N ASP A 29 -10.48 10.25 -5.19
CA ASP A 29 -9.59 9.63 -6.18
C ASP A 29 -9.21 8.19 -5.78
N ALA A 30 -8.89 7.97 -4.51
CA ALA A 30 -8.56 6.65 -3.98
C ALA A 30 -9.76 5.67 -4.09
N GLU A 31 -10.98 6.14 -3.83
CA GLU A 31 -12.20 5.34 -3.98
C GLU A 31 -12.43 4.93 -5.42
N LYS A 32 -12.24 5.85 -6.37
CA LYS A 32 -12.39 5.57 -7.79
C LYS A 32 -11.38 4.53 -8.26
N HIS A 33 -10.13 4.63 -7.79
CA HIS A 33 -9.12 3.61 -8.06
C HIS A 33 -9.49 2.25 -7.47
N PHE A 34 -9.96 2.22 -6.22
CA PHE A 34 -10.42 1.00 -5.56
C PHE A 34 -11.54 0.30 -6.34
N GLN A 35 -12.58 1.03 -6.73
CA GLN A 35 -13.70 0.50 -7.52
C GLN A 35 -13.23 -0.09 -8.84
N ALA A 36 -12.37 0.63 -9.56
CA ALA A 36 -11.83 0.19 -10.84
C ALA A 36 -10.95 -1.07 -10.71
N ARG A 37 -10.07 -1.11 -9.70
CA ARG A 37 -9.16 -2.24 -9.46
C ARG A 37 -9.88 -3.48 -8.98
N LEU A 38 -10.85 -3.34 -8.07
CA LEU A 38 -11.67 -4.47 -7.63
C LEU A 38 -12.50 -5.05 -8.78
N SER A 39 -13.11 -4.19 -9.60
CA SER A 39 -13.85 -4.62 -10.79
C SER A 39 -12.95 -5.37 -11.76
N LYS A 40 -11.76 -4.84 -12.03
CA LYS A 40 -10.75 -5.47 -12.90
C LYS A 40 -10.34 -6.84 -12.37
N LEU A 41 -10.07 -6.97 -11.07
CA LEU A 41 -9.68 -8.24 -10.46
C LEU A 41 -10.75 -9.32 -10.56
N LEU A 42 -12.03 -8.96 -10.42
CA LEU A 42 -13.14 -9.90 -10.63
C LEU A 42 -13.21 -10.38 -12.08
N VAL A 43 -13.08 -9.48 -13.04
CA VAL A 43 -13.12 -9.80 -14.48
C VAL A 43 -11.91 -10.63 -14.91
N ASP A 44 -10.69 -10.18 -14.58
CA ASP A 44 -9.45 -10.80 -15.02
C ASP A 44 -9.27 -12.23 -14.46
N ARG A 45 -9.88 -12.53 -13.31
CA ARG A 45 -9.79 -13.85 -12.65
C ARG A 45 -11.07 -14.69 -12.76
N ASP A 46 -12.05 -14.23 -13.53
CA ASP A 46 -13.35 -14.91 -13.70
C ASP A 46 -14.04 -15.25 -12.37
N ILE A 47 -14.04 -14.30 -11.44
CA ILE A 47 -14.60 -14.46 -10.10
C ILE A 47 -15.98 -13.79 -10.05
N ARG A 48 -17.01 -14.53 -9.63
CA ARG A 48 -18.34 -13.95 -9.46
C ARG A 48 -18.41 -13.19 -8.14
N LYS A 49 -19.30 -12.20 -8.08
CA LYS A 49 -19.52 -11.40 -6.86
C LYS A 49 -19.89 -12.26 -5.64
N GLN A 50 -20.65 -13.33 -5.87
CA GLN A 50 -21.03 -14.30 -4.84
C GLN A 50 -19.80 -15.01 -4.27
N ASP A 51 -18.90 -15.49 -5.14
CA ASP A 51 -17.71 -16.23 -4.71
C ASP A 51 -16.79 -15.35 -3.84
N LEU A 52 -16.61 -14.08 -4.22
CA LEU A 52 -15.87 -13.12 -3.39
C LEU A 52 -16.58 -12.85 -2.06
N ALA A 53 -17.91 -12.65 -2.09
CA ALA A 53 -18.70 -12.37 -0.89
C ALA A 53 -18.58 -13.49 0.14
N ASP A 54 -18.68 -14.74 -0.31
CA ASP A 54 -18.54 -15.93 0.52
C ASP A 54 -17.12 -16.03 1.10
N ALA A 55 -16.09 -15.74 0.29
CA ALA A 55 -14.69 -15.82 0.72
C ALA A 55 -14.29 -14.78 1.77
N ILE A 56 -14.88 -13.57 1.72
CA ILE A 56 -14.60 -12.49 2.68
C ILE A 56 -15.68 -12.33 3.74
N CYS A 57 -16.61 -13.29 3.83
CA CYS A 57 -17.70 -13.33 4.82
C CYS A 57 -18.61 -12.08 4.83
N VAL A 58 -18.97 -11.57 3.65
CA VAL A 58 -19.90 -10.44 3.49
C VAL A 58 -21.08 -10.82 2.59
N SER A 59 -22.05 -9.93 2.46
CA SER A 59 -23.16 -10.15 1.54
C SER A 59 -22.79 -9.83 0.08
N PRO A 60 -23.41 -10.46 -0.94
CA PRO A 60 -23.21 -10.10 -2.35
C PRO A 60 -23.62 -8.67 -2.68
N SER A 61 -24.60 -8.12 -1.94
CA SER A 61 -24.98 -6.71 -2.01
C SER A 61 -23.87 -5.81 -1.49
N SER A 62 -23.13 -6.23 -0.44
CA SER A 62 -21.94 -5.51 0.02
C SER A 62 -20.88 -5.46 -1.07
N VAL A 63 -20.54 -6.58 -1.72
CA VAL A 63 -19.61 -6.58 -2.85
C VAL A 63 -20.08 -5.66 -3.97
N SER A 64 -21.38 -5.66 -4.28
CA SER A 64 -21.95 -4.75 -5.29
C SER A 64 -21.83 -3.28 -4.88
N GLY A 65 -22.05 -2.96 -3.60
CA GLY A 65 -21.88 -1.61 -3.06
C GLY A 65 -20.43 -1.14 -3.09
N TYR A 66 -19.46 -2.04 -2.86
CA TYR A 66 -18.03 -1.74 -3.01
C TYR A 66 -17.65 -1.41 -4.46
N LEU A 67 -18.20 -2.15 -5.42
CA LEU A 67 -17.93 -1.95 -6.85
C LEU A 67 -18.56 -0.66 -7.38
N SER A 68 -19.71 -0.25 -6.85
CA SER A 68 -20.41 0.96 -7.28
C SER A 68 -20.03 2.21 -6.48
N GLY A 69 -19.27 2.07 -5.40
CA GLY A 69 -18.94 3.17 -4.49
C GLY A 69 -20.07 3.61 -3.56
N ASN A 70 -21.13 2.80 -3.39
CA ASN A 70 -22.27 3.17 -2.53
C ASN A 70 -21.93 3.11 -1.04
N HIS A 71 -20.97 2.27 -0.66
CA HIS A 71 -20.43 2.19 0.69
C HIS A 71 -19.03 1.57 0.67
N HIS A 72 -18.26 1.74 1.74
CA HIS A 72 -16.86 1.32 1.78
C HIS A 72 -16.67 0.04 2.61
N PRO A 73 -15.74 -0.84 2.21
CA PRO A 73 -15.31 -1.94 3.06
C PRO A 73 -14.61 -1.37 4.31
N ASP A 74 -14.79 -2.03 5.45
CA ASP A 74 -14.02 -1.72 6.65
C ASP A 74 -12.59 -2.27 6.53
N MET A 75 -11.75 -1.99 7.54
CA MET A 75 -10.35 -2.43 7.53
C MET A 75 -10.20 -3.95 7.45
N ALA A 76 -11.07 -4.70 8.14
CA ALA A 76 -11.02 -6.17 8.11
C ALA A 76 -11.37 -6.70 6.71
N THR A 77 -12.40 -6.14 6.09
CA THR A 77 -12.83 -6.50 4.73
C THR A 77 -11.77 -6.12 3.69
N LEU A 78 -11.13 -4.96 3.83
CA LEU A 78 -10.03 -4.55 2.95
C LEU A 78 -8.87 -5.54 2.97
N LEU A 79 -8.46 -5.99 4.16
CA LEU A 79 -7.41 -7.00 4.32
C LEU A 79 -7.85 -8.36 3.76
N ALA A 80 -9.11 -8.75 3.95
CA ALA A 80 -9.64 -9.98 3.38
C ALA A 80 -9.62 -9.95 1.84
N ILE A 81 -10.02 -8.83 1.23
CA ILE A 81 -9.95 -8.61 -0.22
C ILE A 81 -8.50 -8.69 -0.71
N SER A 82 -7.58 -7.97 -0.07
CA SER A 82 -6.17 -7.95 -0.47
C SER A 82 -5.55 -9.34 -0.42
N ASN A 83 -5.84 -10.10 0.64
CA ASN A 83 -5.34 -11.47 0.81
C ASN A 83 -5.98 -12.45 -0.18
N TYR A 84 -7.29 -12.34 -0.42
CA TYR A 84 -8.00 -13.19 -1.37
C TYR A 84 -7.43 -13.06 -2.79
N PHE A 85 -7.10 -11.82 -3.20
CA PHE A 85 -6.50 -11.57 -4.50
C PHE A 85 -4.96 -11.66 -4.50
N ASP A 86 -4.31 -11.88 -3.36
CA ASP A 86 -2.85 -11.80 -3.23
C ASP A 86 -2.27 -10.51 -3.86
N VAL A 87 -2.83 -9.37 -3.45
CA VAL A 87 -2.42 -8.03 -3.90
C VAL A 87 -2.20 -7.08 -2.73
N SER A 88 -1.44 -6.00 -2.95
CA SER A 88 -1.27 -4.95 -1.96
C SER A 88 -2.47 -4.00 -1.88
N LEU A 89 -2.68 -3.36 -0.71
CA LEU A 89 -3.62 -2.25 -0.61
C LEU A 89 -3.19 -1.06 -1.48
N ASP A 90 -1.89 -0.82 -1.65
CA ASP A 90 -1.38 0.23 -2.54
C ASP A 90 -1.81 0.01 -3.99
N TYR A 91 -1.84 -1.25 -4.45
CA TYR A 91 -2.37 -1.61 -5.77
C TYR A 91 -3.88 -1.33 -5.85
N LEU A 92 -4.63 -1.79 -4.84
CA LEU A 92 -6.09 -1.60 -4.80
C LEU A 92 -6.46 -0.12 -4.86
N PHE A 93 -5.76 0.74 -4.12
CA PHE A 93 -6.02 2.19 -4.08
C PHE A 93 -5.26 3.00 -5.15
N GLY A 94 -4.64 2.34 -6.15
CA GLY A 94 -4.02 3.02 -7.29
C GLY A 94 -2.74 3.79 -6.98
N LYS A 95 -2.11 3.55 -5.82
CA LYS A 95 -0.79 4.10 -5.48
C LYS A 95 0.34 3.43 -6.26
N THR A 96 0.07 2.25 -6.83
CA THR A 96 1.00 1.51 -7.67
C THR A 96 0.27 0.66 -8.71
N ASP A 97 0.92 0.40 -9.85
CA ASP A 97 0.44 -0.52 -10.88
C ASP A 97 0.89 -1.98 -10.64
N TYR A 98 1.82 -2.20 -9.71
CA TYR A 98 2.31 -3.53 -9.38
C TYR A 98 1.36 -4.22 -8.39
N THR A 99 0.94 -5.44 -8.71
CA THR A 99 0.00 -6.20 -7.87
C THR A 99 0.61 -6.60 -6.52
N TYR A 100 1.92 -6.82 -6.46
CA TYR A 100 2.67 -7.11 -5.23
C TYR A 100 3.27 -5.82 -4.64
N ILE A 101 3.48 -5.80 -3.33
CA ILE A 101 4.28 -4.76 -2.69
C ILE A 101 5.66 -4.82 -3.36
N LYS A 102 6.06 -3.77 -4.09
CA LYS A 102 7.47 -3.53 -4.36
C LYS A 102 8.14 -3.26 -3.02
N THR A 103 8.49 -4.32 -2.29
CA THR A 103 9.50 -4.27 -1.23
C THR A 103 10.90 -4.08 -1.82
N ASP A 104 10.96 -3.78 -3.11
CA ASP A 104 12.15 -3.86 -3.93
C ASP A 104 12.37 -2.50 -4.60
N ASN A 105 12.79 -1.57 -3.75
CA ASN A 105 13.79 -0.59 -4.14
C ASN A 105 15.19 -1.23 -4.01
N ARG A 106 15.31 -2.56 -4.10
CA ARG A 106 16.61 -3.21 -4.08
C ARG A 106 17.26 -2.90 -5.41
N SER A 107 18.53 -2.57 -5.33
CA SER A 107 19.35 -2.27 -6.49
C SER A 107 19.45 -3.50 -7.40
N PRO A 108 19.90 -3.33 -8.67
CA PRO A 108 20.24 -4.47 -9.52
C PRO A 108 21.18 -5.48 -8.84
N VAL A 109 22.09 -4.99 -7.98
CA VAL A 109 23.05 -5.80 -7.21
C VAL A 109 22.35 -6.66 -6.17
N ASP A 110 21.35 -6.12 -5.47
CA ASP A 110 20.60 -6.87 -4.47
C ASP A 110 19.78 -8.01 -5.10
N ASN A 111 19.22 -7.76 -6.28
CA ASN A 111 18.50 -8.78 -7.05
C ASN A 111 19.44 -9.87 -7.55
N GLU A 112 20.62 -9.49 -8.04
CA GLU A 112 21.67 -10.43 -8.42
C GLU A 112 22.09 -11.30 -7.22
N MET A 113 22.36 -10.69 -6.06
CA MET A 113 22.70 -11.41 -4.83
C MET A 113 21.61 -12.41 -4.43
N LEU A 114 20.35 -12.00 -4.42
CA LEU A 114 19.21 -12.87 -4.10
C LEU A 114 19.10 -14.06 -5.06
N SER A 115 19.39 -13.86 -6.35
CA SER A 115 19.34 -14.92 -7.36
C SER A 115 20.33 -16.06 -7.08
N TYR A 116 21.51 -15.73 -6.54
CA TYR A 116 22.52 -16.71 -6.13
C TYR A 116 22.23 -17.26 -4.73
N TYR A 117 21.91 -16.38 -3.78
CA TYR A 117 21.60 -16.76 -2.40
C TYR A 117 20.47 -17.78 -2.30
N SER A 118 19.43 -17.64 -3.13
CA SER A 118 18.29 -18.58 -3.15
C SER A 118 18.70 -20.03 -3.46
N LYS A 119 19.75 -20.22 -4.28
CA LYS A 119 20.25 -21.53 -4.73
C LYS A 119 21.19 -22.22 -3.74
N LEU A 120 21.63 -21.51 -2.70
CA LEU A 120 22.52 -22.04 -1.67
C LEU A 120 21.78 -22.97 -0.70
N ASN A 121 22.51 -23.90 -0.09
CA ASN A 121 22.01 -24.67 1.05
C ASN A 121 21.95 -23.80 2.32
N ASP A 122 21.31 -24.31 3.37
CA ASP A 122 21.09 -23.54 4.61
C ASP A 122 22.39 -23.21 5.37
N GLY A 123 23.40 -24.07 5.28
CA GLY A 123 24.71 -23.83 5.90
C GLY A 123 25.42 -22.63 5.25
N ASP A 124 25.48 -22.62 3.93
CA ASP A 124 26.11 -21.54 3.16
C ASP A 124 25.33 -20.24 3.30
N LYS A 125 23.99 -20.31 3.34
CA LYS A 125 23.13 -19.15 3.65
C LYS A 125 23.45 -18.56 5.01
N HIS A 126 23.66 -19.42 6.03
CA HIS A 126 24.03 -18.98 7.36
C HIS A 126 25.39 -18.28 7.37
N GLN A 127 26.35 -18.78 6.59
CA GLN A 127 27.67 -18.16 6.45
C GLN A 127 27.57 -16.77 5.80
N VAL A 128 26.86 -16.63 4.67
CA VAL A 128 26.63 -15.34 4.00
C VAL A 128 26.00 -14.32 4.95
N LEU A 129 25.04 -14.76 5.77
CA LEU A 129 24.43 -13.90 6.79
C LEU A 129 25.43 -13.44 7.85
N GLY A 130 26.33 -14.32 8.28
CA GLY A 130 27.40 -13.99 9.23
C GLY A 130 28.35 -12.93 8.69
N GLU A 131 28.83 -13.10 7.46
CA GLU A 131 29.74 -12.17 6.79
C GLU A 131 29.08 -10.81 6.54
N THR A 132 27.83 -10.81 6.06
CA THR A 132 27.06 -9.58 5.84
C THR A 132 26.88 -8.80 7.14
N LYS A 133 26.58 -9.48 8.25
CA LYS A 133 26.49 -8.85 9.59
C LYS A 133 27.83 -8.27 10.04
N LEU A 134 28.95 -8.91 9.71
CA LEU A 134 30.28 -8.41 10.07
C LEU A 134 30.61 -7.13 9.29
N LEU A 135 30.41 -7.12 7.97
CA LEU A 135 30.64 -5.96 7.11
C LEU A 135 29.79 -4.77 7.57
N TYR A 136 28.51 -4.98 7.86
CA TYR A 136 27.62 -3.93 8.39
C TYR A 136 28.15 -3.31 9.69
N LYS A 137 28.65 -4.14 10.63
CA LYS A 137 29.24 -3.64 11.88
C LYS A 137 30.50 -2.81 11.63
N ILE A 138 31.31 -3.17 10.63
CA ILE A 138 32.52 -2.44 10.27
C ILE A 138 32.15 -1.06 9.69
N GLU A 139 31.22 -1.00 8.74
CA GLU A 139 30.77 0.27 8.14
C GLU A 139 30.21 1.23 9.19
N LYS A 140 29.37 0.72 10.11
CA LYS A 140 28.80 1.53 11.19
C LYS A 140 29.83 2.05 12.19
N LYS A 141 30.92 1.31 12.43
CA LYS A 141 32.05 1.78 13.26
C LYS A 141 32.91 2.80 12.52
N SER A 142 33.10 2.65 11.21
CA SER A 142 33.94 3.53 10.39
C SER A 142 33.26 4.87 10.07
N GLY A 143 31.93 4.91 9.98
CA GLY A 143 31.15 6.13 9.74
C GLY A 143 30.86 6.99 10.98
N ALA A 144 31.38 6.64 12.16
CA ALA A 144 31.17 7.36 13.42
C ALA A 144 32.34 8.32 13.77
N LYS A 145 33.05 8.83 12.76
CA LYS A 145 34.10 9.85 12.90
C LYS A 145 33.58 11.23 12.54
#